data_AF-A0A833HHB5-F1
#
_entry.id   AF-A0A833HHB5-F1
#
_cell.length_a   1.000
_cell.length_b   1.000
_cell.length_c   1.000
_cell.angle_alpha   90.00
_cell.angle_beta   90.00
_cell.angle_gamma   90.00
#
_symmetry.space_group_name_H-M   'P 1'
#
loop_
_entity.id
_entity.type
_entity.pdbx_description
1 polymer ?
#
loop_
_entity_poly.entity_id
_entity_poly.type
_entity_poly.pdbx_seq_one_letter_code
_entity_poly.pdbx_strand_id
1 'polypeptide(L)'
;ADEVFTLGEELPARVRAATGGRGVDLVLDLIGGAHFTRLLAALAPRGKLVLVGLVAGARAELELDLVLRRRLTLIGSVLRSRDRTEKAALVADFLAFAAPRLAARRMVPVVERVLELESIAAAYALLERGRPFGKVVVRLPG
;
A
#
# COMPACT_ATOMS: atom_id res chain seq x y z
N ALA A 1 -10.65 -9.76 -0.14
CA ALA A 1 -9.35 -10.42 0.13
C ALA A 1 -9.68 -11.83 0.55
N ASP A 2 -8.93 -12.81 0.06
CA ASP A 2 -9.17 -14.22 0.39
C ASP A 2 -8.70 -14.54 1.82
N GLU A 3 -7.67 -13.82 2.31
CA GLU A 3 -7.14 -13.97 3.67
C GLU A 3 -6.76 -12.62 4.30
N VAL A 4 -6.85 -12.53 5.62
CA VAL A 4 -6.51 -11.33 6.41
C VAL A 4 -5.61 -11.71 7.59
N PHE A 5 -4.49 -11.00 7.72
CA PHE A 5 -3.49 -11.22 8.76
C PHE A 5 -3.22 -9.93 9.52
N THR A 6 -3.14 -10.02 10.84
CA THR A 6 -2.59 -8.95 11.66
C THR A 6 -1.08 -8.94 11.51
N LEU A 7 -0.49 -7.74 11.44
CA LEU A 7 0.96 -7.58 11.46
C LEU A 7 1.53 -8.11 12.78
N GLY A 8 2.58 -8.91 12.69
CA GLY A 8 3.23 -9.52 13.85
C GLY A 8 4.35 -10.44 13.41
N GLU A 9 5.03 -11.07 14.36
CA GLU A 9 6.16 -11.96 14.11
C GLU A 9 5.77 -13.19 13.31
N GLU A 10 4.56 -13.70 13.53
CA GLU A 10 4.00 -14.85 12.84
C GLU A 10 3.58 -14.58 11.40
N LEU A 11 3.58 -13.32 10.94
CA LEU A 11 3.10 -12.96 9.60
C LEU A 11 3.75 -13.77 8.48
N PRO A 12 5.09 -13.94 8.41
CA PRO A 12 5.70 -14.71 7.33
C PRO A 12 5.27 -16.17 7.34
N ALA A 13 5.13 -16.78 8.53
CA ALA A 13 4.69 -18.15 8.68
C ALA A 13 3.23 -18.33 8.24
N ARG A 14 2.34 -17.42 8.65
CA ARG A 14 0.93 -17.40 8.25
C ARG A 14 0.76 -17.23 6.74
N VAL A 15 1.51 -16.30 6.14
CA VAL A 15 1.51 -16.11 4.68
C VAL A 15 2.02 -17.36 3.96
N ARG A 16 3.04 -18.05 4.48
CA ARG A 16 3.51 -19.32 3.90
C ARG A 16 2.45 -20.40 3.98
N ALA A 17 1.80 -20.58 5.14
CA ALA A 17 0.74 -21.57 5.30
C ALA A 17 -0.39 -21.35 4.28
N ALA A 18 -0.83 -20.10 4.13
CA ALA A 18 -1.83 -19.67 3.15
C ALA A 18 -1.44 -19.88 1.68
N THR A 19 -0.14 -19.92 1.38
CA THR A 19 0.39 -19.99 0.01
C THR A 19 1.06 -21.34 -0.30
N GLY A 20 0.71 -22.40 0.44
CA GLY A 20 1.29 -23.73 0.23
C GLY A 20 2.80 -23.79 0.46
N GLY A 21 3.30 -22.98 1.39
CA GLY A 21 4.71 -22.86 1.75
C GLY A 21 5.52 -21.88 0.89
N ARG A 22 4.99 -21.42 -0.24
CA ARG A 22 5.76 -20.66 -1.24
C ARG A 22 6.07 -19.23 -0.79
N GLY A 23 5.10 -18.54 -0.22
CA GLY A 23 5.11 -17.08 -0.03
C GLY A 23 4.43 -16.34 -1.17
N VAL A 24 4.44 -15.00 -1.11
CA VAL A 24 3.80 -14.14 -2.11
C VAL A 24 4.80 -13.61 -3.15
N ASP A 25 4.34 -13.37 -4.38
CA ASP A 25 5.17 -12.82 -5.45
C ASP A 25 5.41 -11.31 -5.33
N LEU A 26 4.47 -10.60 -4.71
CA LEU A 26 4.49 -9.15 -4.57
C LEU A 26 4.02 -8.73 -3.18
N VAL A 27 4.76 -7.84 -2.55
CA VAL A 27 4.35 -7.07 -1.38
C VAL A 27 4.28 -5.59 -1.76
N LEU A 28 3.19 -4.93 -1.37
CA LEU A 28 3.06 -3.48 -1.38
C LEU A 28 3.11 -2.97 0.06
N ASP A 29 4.20 -2.32 0.44
CA ASP A 29 4.46 -1.86 1.81
C ASP A 29 4.20 -0.36 1.94
N LEU A 30 3.20 0.00 2.74
CA LEU A 30 2.84 1.39 3.07
C LEU A 30 3.36 1.81 4.46
N ILE A 31 4.00 0.90 5.18
CA ILE A 31 4.28 1.00 6.61
C ILE A 31 5.77 1.21 6.85
N GLY A 32 6.63 0.41 6.21
CA GLY A 32 8.07 0.45 6.43
C GLY A 32 8.48 0.08 7.86
N GLY A 33 9.55 0.69 8.36
CA GLY A 33 10.04 0.47 9.73
C GLY A 33 10.43 -0.98 10.03
N ALA A 34 10.25 -1.37 11.29
CA ALA A 34 10.58 -2.72 11.79
C ALA A 34 9.80 -3.87 11.13
N HIS A 35 8.71 -3.58 10.41
CA HIS A 35 7.93 -4.62 9.72
C HIS A 35 8.51 -5.02 8.37
N PHE A 36 9.39 -4.20 7.80
CA PHE A 36 9.98 -4.42 6.49
C PHE A 36 10.63 -5.81 6.35
N THR A 37 11.43 -6.22 7.34
CA THR A 37 12.12 -7.53 7.34
C THR A 37 11.14 -8.70 7.34
N ARG A 38 10.02 -8.57 8.09
CA ARG A 38 8.97 -9.59 8.16
C ARG A 38 8.25 -9.70 6.82
N LEU A 39 7.90 -8.57 6.21
CA LEU A 39 7.29 -8.54 4.88
C LEU A 39 8.22 -9.14 3.81
N LEU A 40 9.53 -8.87 3.91
CA LEU A 40 10.53 -9.47 3.03
C LEU A 40 10.60 -10.99 3.19
N ALA A 41 10.55 -11.49 4.42
CA ALA A 41 10.55 -12.92 4.72
C ALA A 41 9.29 -13.65 4.19
N ALA A 42 8.17 -12.92 4.00
CA ALA A 42 6.94 -13.45 3.42
C ALA A 42 6.99 -13.62 1.89
N LEU A 43 7.99 -13.05 1.21
CA LEU A 43 8.15 -13.22 -0.24
C LEU A 43 8.56 -14.64 -0.64
N ALA A 44 8.04 -15.06 -1.79
CA ALA A 44 8.51 -16.20 -2.55
C ALA A 44 9.89 -15.90 -3.21
N PRO A 45 10.64 -16.93 -3.64
CA PRO A 45 11.81 -16.73 -4.49
C PRO A 45 11.46 -15.91 -5.74
N ARG A 46 12.30 -14.91 -6.07
CA ARG A 46 12.12 -13.89 -7.11
C ARG A 46 10.96 -12.92 -6.86
N GLY A 47 10.41 -12.90 -5.64
CA GLY A 47 9.38 -11.96 -5.25
C GLY A 47 9.87 -10.50 -5.18
N LYS A 48 8.92 -9.58 -5.21
CA LYS A 48 9.18 -8.13 -5.21
C LYS A 48 8.53 -7.47 -4.01
N LEU A 49 9.26 -6.57 -3.34
CA LEU A 49 8.71 -5.65 -2.36
C LEU A 49 8.72 -4.25 -2.96
N VAL A 50 7.55 -3.61 -3.01
CA VAL A 50 7.36 -2.21 -3.43
C VAL A 50 7.05 -1.38 -2.20
N LEU A 51 8.02 -0.56 -1.78
CA LEU A 51 7.92 0.33 -0.62
C LEU A 51 7.38 1.70 -1.07
N VAL A 52 6.24 2.10 -0.52
CA VAL A 52 5.48 3.31 -0.91
C VAL A 52 5.24 4.24 0.28
N GLY A 53 5.34 3.76 1.52
CA GLY A 53 5.11 4.55 2.72
C GLY A 53 6.01 4.13 3.89
N LEU A 54 6.15 5.04 4.85
CA LEU A 54 7.06 4.93 6.01
C LEU A 54 6.33 5.27 7.32
N VAL A 55 5.05 4.92 7.44
CA VAL A 55 4.21 5.26 8.60
C VAL A 55 4.82 4.76 9.92
N ALA A 56 5.47 3.60 9.93
CA ALA A 56 6.15 3.03 11.10
C ALA A 56 7.66 3.38 11.20
N GLY A 57 8.15 4.27 10.34
CA GLY A 57 9.53 4.76 10.38
C GLY A 57 10.34 4.53 9.09
N ALA A 58 11.39 5.33 8.94
CA ALA A 58 12.24 5.38 7.73
C ALA A 58 13.45 4.43 7.76
N ARG A 59 13.62 3.65 8.84
CA ARG A 59 14.76 2.75 9.04
C ARG A 59 14.27 1.33 9.26
N ALA A 60 14.98 0.37 8.67
CA ALA A 60 14.72 -1.05 8.80
C ALA A 60 16.04 -1.82 8.79
N GLU A 61 16.07 -2.94 9.49
CA GLU A 61 17.15 -3.92 9.38
C GLU A 61 16.88 -4.84 8.18
N LEU A 62 17.92 -5.20 7.44
CA LEU A 62 17.82 -6.00 6.23
C LEU A 62 18.82 -7.14 6.25
N GLU A 63 18.31 -8.37 6.28
CA GLU A 63 19.12 -9.56 6.05
C GLU A 63 19.45 -9.71 4.56
N LEU A 64 20.68 -9.37 4.18
CA LEU A 64 21.12 -9.40 2.78
C LEU A 64 21.20 -10.83 2.21
N ASP A 65 21.53 -11.82 3.03
CA ASP A 65 21.55 -13.23 2.62
C ASP A 65 20.18 -13.69 2.10
N LEU A 66 19.09 -13.25 2.74
CA LEU A 66 17.73 -13.53 2.31
C LEU A 66 17.45 -12.98 0.90
N VAL A 67 17.89 -11.75 0.65
CA VAL A 67 17.76 -11.08 -0.67
C VAL A 67 18.49 -11.89 -1.74
N LEU A 68 19.73 -12.33 -1.46
CA LEU A 68 20.56 -13.08 -2.40
C LEU A 68 20.00 -14.48 -2.67
N ARG A 69 19.76 -15.29 -1.63
CA ARG A 69 19.28 -16.67 -1.78
C ARG A 69 17.96 -16.75 -2.50
N ARG A 70 17.06 -15.79 -2.24
CA ARG A 70 15.75 -15.74 -2.88
C ARG A 70 15.71 -14.86 -4.11
N ARG A 71 16.78 -14.15 -4.48
CA ARG A 71 16.84 -13.25 -5.65
C ARG A 71 15.70 -12.21 -5.63
N LEU A 72 15.51 -11.57 -4.48
CA LEU A 72 14.41 -10.63 -4.28
C LEU A 72 14.68 -9.31 -5.00
N THR A 73 13.60 -8.60 -5.38
CA THR A 73 13.68 -7.22 -5.89
C THR A 73 13.08 -6.26 -4.88
N LEU A 74 13.83 -5.21 -4.53
CA LEU A 74 13.36 -4.12 -3.68
C LEU A 74 13.15 -2.87 -4.54
N ILE A 75 11.95 -2.28 -4.46
CA ILE A 75 11.56 -1.13 -5.28
C ILE A 75 11.07 -0.03 -4.34
N GLY A 76 11.68 1.14 -4.39
CA GLY A 76 11.18 2.35 -3.72
C GLY A 76 10.37 3.20 -4.70
N SER A 77 9.25 3.76 -4.25
CA SER A 77 8.44 4.67 -5.06
C SER A 77 7.74 5.72 -4.20
N VAL A 78 7.84 6.98 -4.62
CA VAL A 78 7.06 8.08 -4.07
C VAL A 78 6.43 8.86 -5.22
N LEU A 79 5.21 9.37 -5.03
CA LEU A 79 4.54 10.18 -6.06
C LEU A 79 4.85 11.67 -5.93
N ARG A 80 5.04 12.17 -4.69
CA ARG A 80 5.11 13.61 -4.40
C ARG A 80 6.29 14.31 -5.09
N SER A 81 7.48 13.72 -5.05
CA SER A 81 8.72 14.32 -5.57
C SER A 81 8.94 14.15 -7.06
N ARG A 82 8.12 13.35 -7.76
CA ARG A 82 8.22 13.16 -9.21
C ARG A 82 7.96 14.46 -9.96
N ASP A 83 8.61 14.64 -11.11
CA ASP A 83 8.41 15.81 -11.94
C ASP A 83 7.04 15.79 -12.66
N ARG A 84 6.71 16.89 -13.35
CA ARG A 84 5.41 17.03 -14.03
C ARG A 84 5.27 16.07 -15.20
N THR A 85 6.34 15.81 -15.94
CA THR A 85 6.33 14.93 -17.12
C THR A 85 6.05 13.49 -16.71
N GLU A 86 6.76 13.02 -15.67
CA GLU A 86 6.56 11.70 -15.11
C GLU A 86 5.15 11.55 -14.53
N LYS A 87 4.66 12.54 -13.78
CA LYS A 87 3.28 12.55 -13.27
C LYS A 87 2.24 12.50 -14.39
N ALA A 88 2.44 13.24 -15.48
CA ALA A 88 1.52 13.24 -16.61
C ALA A 88 1.45 11.84 -17.26
N ALA A 89 2.59 11.19 -17.46
CA ALA A 89 2.65 9.81 -17.97
C ALA A 89 1.91 8.83 -17.03
N LEU A 90 2.15 8.92 -15.72
CA LEU A 90 1.45 8.08 -14.74
C LEU A 90 -0.06 8.28 -14.73
N VAL A 91 -0.53 9.54 -14.86
CA VAL A 91 -1.96 9.84 -14.94
C VAL A 91 -2.56 9.26 -16.22
N ALA A 92 -1.86 9.35 -17.35
CA ALA A 92 -2.31 8.75 -18.60
C ALA A 92 -2.45 7.21 -18.48
N ASP A 93 -1.43 6.54 -17.93
CA ASP A 93 -1.45 5.09 -17.68
C ASP A 93 -2.59 4.69 -16.72
N PHE A 94 -2.74 5.46 -15.64
CA PHE A 94 -3.82 5.24 -14.68
C PHE A 94 -5.19 5.40 -15.34
N LEU A 95 -5.42 6.42 -16.16
CA LEU A 95 -6.69 6.64 -16.83
C LEU A 95 -6.99 5.53 -17.84
N ALA A 96 -6.01 5.12 -18.63
CA ALA A 96 -6.16 4.00 -19.57
C ALA A 96 -6.62 2.71 -18.87
N PHE A 97 -6.11 2.46 -17.66
CA PHE A 97 -6.52 1.32 -16.84
C PHE A 97 -7.84 1.54 -16.08
N ALA A 98 -7.96 2.64 -15.34
CA ALA A 98 -8.99 2.84 -14.33
C ALA A 98 -10.27 3.47 -14.89
N ALA A 99 -10.20 4.40 -15.85
CA ALA A 99 -11.38 5.10 -16.37
C ALA A 99 -12.49 4.15 -16.88
N PRO A 100 -12.21 3.15 -17.74
CA PRO A 100 -13.25 2.22 -18.17
C PRO A 100 -13.78 1.33 -17.04
N ARG A 101 -12.96 1.04 -16.01
CA ARG A 101 -13.36 0.24 -14.84
C ARG A 101 -14.22 1.03 -13.87
N LEU A 102 -13.93 2.31 -13.67
CA LEU A 102 -14.71 3.25 -12.87
C LEU A 102 -16.07 3.52 -13.54
N ALA A 103 -16.07 3.81 -14.85
CA ALA A 103 -17.30 4.03 -15.61
C ALA A 103 -18.23 2.82 -15.57
N ALA A 104 -17.67 1.61 -15.71
CA ALA A 104 -18.42 0.36 -15.62
C ALA A 104 -18.68 -0.12 -14.17
N ARG A 105 -18.30 0.66 -13.14
CA ARG A 105 -18.40 0.30 -11.71
C ARG A 105 -17.75 -1.05 -11.34
N ARG A 106 -16.79 -1.51 -12.13
CA ARG A 106 -15.93 -2.67 -11.81
C ARG A 106 -14.80 -2.31 -10.86
N MET A 107 -14.53 -1.02 -10.71
CA MET A 107 -13.68 -0.44 -9.69
C MET A 107 -14.49 0.66 -9.01
N VAL A 108 -14.58 0.62 -7.68
CA VAL A 108 -15.34 1.61 -6.91
C VAL A 108 -14.46 2.07 -5.75
N PRO A 109 -14.23 3.39 -5.58
CA PRO A 109 -13.57 3.91 -4.40
C PRO A 109 -14.41 3.61 -3.16
N VAL A 110 -13.79 3.06 -2.13
CA VAL A 110 -14.44 2.94 -0.81
C VAL A 110 -14.42 4.32 -0.17
N VAL A 111 -15.56 4.99 -0.17
CA VAL A 111 -15.77 6.28 0.50
C VAL A 111 -16.49 6.00 1.81
N GLU A 112 -15.86 6.38 2.91
CA GLU A 112 -16.47 6.20 4.23
C GLU A 112 -17.38 7.37 4.59
N ARG A 113 -16.91 8.59 4.31
CA ARG A 113 -17.61 9.80 4.71
C ARG A 113 -17.37 10.90 3.70
N VAL A 114 -18.44 11.61 3.38
CA VAL A 114 -18.40 12.89 2.68
C VAL A 114 -18.76 13.97 3.70
N LEU A 115 -17.90 14.96 3.84
CA LEU A 115 -18.08 16.11 4.75
C LEU A 115 -18.12 17.38 3.93
N GLU A 116 -18.91 18.37 4.36
CA GLU A 116 -18.86 19.71 3.78
C GLU A 116 -17.56 20.41 4.19
N LEU A 117 -17.11 21.38 3.38
CA LEU A 117 -15.86 22.13 3.61
C LEU A 117 -15.84 22.80 4.99
N GLU A 118 -16.98 23.27 5.48
CA GLU A 118 -17.15 23.90 6.79
C GLU A 118 -16.81 22.92 7.94
N SER A 119 -16.89 21.61 7.68
CA SER A 119 -16.56 20.55 8.63
C SER A 119 -15.12 20.03 8.51
N ILE A 120 -14.22 20.79 7.87
CA ILE A 120 -12.84 20.34 7.62
C ILE A 120 -12.09 19.94 8.90
N ALA A 121 -12.29 20.65 10.00
CA ALA A 121 -11.67 20.31 11.29
C ALA A 121 -12.13 18.93 11.80
N ALA A 122 -13.41 18.60 11.62
CA ALA A 122 -13.94 17.28 11.96
C ALA A 122 -13.38 16.19 11.03
N ALA A 123 -13.11 16.50 9.77
CA ALA A 123 -12.46 15.58 8.84
C ALA A 123 -11.05 15.20 9.31
N TYR A 124 -10.23 16.18 9.72
CA TYR A 124 -8.90 15.92 10.28
C TYR A 124 -8.97 15.14 11.60
N ALA A 125 -9.87 15.51 12.51
CA ALA A 125 -10.04 14.80 13.77
C ALA A 125 -10.46 13.33 13.56
N LEU A 126 -11.24 13.02 12.52
CA LEU A 126 -11.58 11.64 12.14
C LEU A 126 -10.35 10.86 11.66
N LEU A 127 -9.51 11.48 10.84
CA LEU A 127 -8.27 10.86 10.33
C LEU A 127 -7.26 10.59 11.47
N GLU A 128 -7.10 11.53 12.40
CA GLU A 128 -6.19 11.40 13.55
C GLU A 128 -6.59 10.28 14.51
N ARG A 129 -7.90 10.03 14.67
CA ARG A 129 -8.41 8.89 15.45
C ARG A 129 -8.04 7.53 14.84
N GLY A 130 -7.50 7.50 13.62
CA GLY A 130 -6.88 6.34 12.99
C GLY A 130 -7.85 5.23 12.58
N ARG A 131 -9.15 5.51 12.48
CA ARG A 131 -10.19 4.51 12.20
C ARG A 131 -10.92 4.59 10.86
N PRO A 132 -10.62 5.51 9.91
CA PRO A 132 -11.39 5.50 8.70
C PRO A 132 -11.04 4.30 7.80
N PHE A 133 -12.05 3.51 7.43
CA PHE A 133 -11.98 2.49 6.40
C PHE A 133 -12.36 3.08 5.03
N GLY A 134 -11.34 3.57 4.31
CA GLY A 134 -11.51 4.10 2.96
C GLY A 134 -11.10 5.56 2.85
N LYS A 135 -11.87 6.34 2.08
CA LYS A 135 -11.62 7.76 1.83
C LYS A 135 -12.59 8.64 2.61
N VAL A 136 -12.05 9.67 3.26
CA VAL A 136 -12.80 10.84 3.72
C VAL A 136 -12.75 11.88 2.61
N VAL A 137 -13.91 12.26 2.08
CA VAL A 137 -14.05 13.21 0.97
C VAL A 137 -14.60 14.51 1.49
N VAL A 138 -14.05 15.62 1.04
CA VAL A 138 -14.59 16.96 1.32
C VAL A 138 -15.32 17.45 0.09
N ARG A 139 -16.59 17.79 0.26
CA ARG A 139 -17.41 18.44 -0.76
C ARG A 139 -17.11 19.93 -0.73
N LEU A 140 -16.82 20.49 -1.90
CA LEU A 140 -16.65 21.93 -2.07
C LEU A 140 -18.02 22.56 -2.36
N PRO A 141 -18.26 23.81 -1.91
CA PRO A 141 -19.44 24.56 -2.35
C PRO A 141 -19.45 24.67 -3.88
N GLY A 142 -20.65 24.61 -4.45
CA GLY A 142 -20.87 24.69 -5.90
C GLY A 142 -20.58 26.06 -6.48
#